data_AF-A0A355IJW0-F1
#
_entry.id   AF-A0A355IJW0-F1
#
_cell.length_a   1.000
_cell.length_b   1.000
_cell.length_c   1.000
_cell.angle_alpha   90.00
_cell.angle_beta   90.00
_cell.angle_gamma   90.00
#
_symmetry.space_group_name_H-M   'P 1'
#
loop_
_entity.id
_entity.type
_entity.pdbx_description
1 polymer ?
#
loop_
_entity_poly.entity_id
_entity_poly.type
_entity_poly.pdbx_seq_one_letter_code
_entity_poly.pdbx_strand_id
1 'polypeptide(L)' 'IETLKARFVQHRHRHPDIDWATVLKRLTENPSKLQVLAAMEQTGGEPDVVGYEPTLGTLLFVDCSKET' A
#
# COMPACT_ATOMS: atom_id res chain seq x y z
N ILE A 1 0.88 -9.80 -2.61
CA ILE A 1 -0.44 -9.14 -2.40
C ILE A 1 -1.04 -9.51 -1.05
N GLU A 2 -1.10 -10.80 -0.67
CA GLU A 2 -1.65 -11.20 0.62
C GLU A 2 -0.92 -10.58 1.82
N THR A 3 0.41 -10.48 1.77
CA THR A 3 1.21 -9.78 2.80
C THR A 3 0.82 -8.32 2.95
N LEU A 4 0.76 -7.57 1.84
CA LEU A 4 0.31 -6.18 1.81
C LEU A 4 -1.14 -6.04 2.34
N LYS A 5 -2.03 -6.97 2.00
CA LYS A 5 -3.42 -7.00 2.51
C LYS A 5 -3.44 -7.16 4.02
N ALA A 6 -2.69 -8.12 4.55
CA ALA A 6 -2.61 -8.38 5.99
C ALA A 6 -2.11 -7.14 6.74
N ARG A 7 -1.04 -6.50 6.23
CA ARG A 7 -0.51 -5.24 6.77
C ARG A 7 -1.52 -4.10 6.73
N PHE A 8 -2.15 -3.88 5.59
CA PHE A 8 -3.17 -2.84 5.44
C PHE A 8 -4.33 -3.02 6.43
N VAL A 9 -4.78 -4.25 6.67
CA VAL A 9 -5.84 -4.55 7.65
C VAL A 9 -5.34 -4.34 9.07
N GLN A 10 -4.11 -4.78 9.38
CA GLN A 10 -3.49 -4.58 10.68
C GLN A 10 -3.29 -3.08 11.01
N HIS A 11 -2.98 -2.27 10.00
CA HIS A 11 -2.73 -0.84 10.13
C HIS A 11 -3.92 0.03 9.72
N ARG A 12 -5.14 -0.52 9.67
CA ARG A 12 -6.36 0.22 9.28
C ARG A 12 -6.57 1.54 10.05
N HIS A 13 -6.02 1.65 11.26
CA HIS A 13 -6.04 2.87 12.05
C HIS A 13 -5.29 4.06 11.40
N ARG A 14 -4.33 3.81 10.50
CA ARG A 14 -3.57 4.84 9.76
C ARG A 14 -4.34 5.40 8.57
N HIS A 15 -5.35 4.67 8.11
CA HIS A 15 -6.10 4.95 6.89
C HIS A 15 -7.58 4.56 7.07
N PRO A 16 -8.31 5.21 7.99
CA PRO A 16 -9.70 4.89 8.28
C PRO A 16 -10.63 5.13 7.08
N ASP A 17 -10.28 6.08 6.21
CA ASP A 17 -11.09 6.50 5.06
C ASP A 17 -10.73 5.77 3.75
N ILE A 18 -9.84 4.77 3.81
CA ILE A 18 -9.38 4.03 2.62
C ILE A 18 -9.85 2.58 2.70
N ASP A 19 -10.61 2.18 1.68
CA ASP A 19 -11.02 0.78 1.51
C ASP A 19 -9.99 -0.04 0.75
N TRP A 20 -9.70 -1.24 1.26
CA TRP A 20 -8.81 -2.20 0.60
C TRP A 20 -9.28 -2.57 -0.81
N ALA A 21 -10.60 -2.57 -1.07
CA ALA A 21 -11.14 -2.85 -2.39
C ALA A 21 -10.67 -1.82 -3.43
N THR A 22 -10.62 -0.54 -3.05
CA THR A 22 -10.09 0.55 -3.89
C THR A 22 -8.59 0.37 -4.12
N VAL A 23 -7.85 -0.01 -3.08
CA VAL A 23 -6.41 -0.29 -3.17
C VAL A 23 -6.13 -1.43 -4.14
N LEU A 24 -6.83 -2.55 -3.97
CA LEU A 24 -6.68 -3.75 -4.79
C LEU A 24 -6.97 -3.45 -6.26
N LYS A 25 -8.09 -2.76 -6.55
CA LYS A 25 -8.45 -2.40 -7.93
C LYS A 25 -7.33 -1.60 -8.61
N ARG A 26 -6.78 -0.59 -7.93
CA ARG A 26 -5.70 0.25 -8.48
C ARG A 26 -4.40 -0.52 -8.68
N LEU A 27 -4.07 -1.45 -7.77
CA LEU A 27 -2.91 -2.32 -7.90
C LEU A 27 -3.06 -3.28 -9.08
N THR A 28 -4.25 -3.83 -9.30
CA THR A 28 -4.55 -4.68 -10.46
C THR A 28 -4.51 -3.88 -11.77
N GLU A 29 -4.95 -2.63 -11.75
CA GLU A 29 -4.87 -1.71 -12.91
C GLU A 29 -3.43 -1.23 -13.19
N ASN A 30 -2.51 -1.33 -12.23
CA ASN A 30 -1.13 -0.83 -12.35
C ASN A 30 -0.09 -1.89 -11.94
N PRO A 31 0.18 -2.88 -12.81
CA PRO A 31 1.13 -3.96 -12.53
C PRO A 31 2.55 -3.47 -12.21
N SER A 32 2.99 -2.34 -12.79
CA SER A 32 4.29 -1.74 -12.48
C SER A 32 4.39 -1.28 -11.01
N LYS A 33 3.32 -0.73 -10.43
CA LYS A 33 3.30 -0.36 -9.00
C LYS A 33 3.36 -1.59 -8.11
N LEU A 34 2.71 -2.68 -8.52
CA LEU A 34 2.76 -3.94 -7.80
C LEU A 34 4.18 -4.52 -7.75
N GLN A 35 4.92 -4.43 -8.85
CA GLN A 35 6.32 -4.85 -8.91
C GLN A 35 7.21 -4.01 -7.99
N VAL A 36 7.01 -2.69 -7.95
CA VAL A 36 7.75 -1.81 -7.04
C VAL A 36 7.47 -2.17 -5.58
N LEU A 37 6.21 -2.38 -5.21
CA LEU A 37 5.85 -2.77 -3.83
C LEU A 37 6.44 -4.13 -3.45
N ALA A 38 6.38 -5.11 -4.36
CA ALA A 38 7.00 -6.41 -4.12
C ALA A 38 8.53 -6.29 -3.97
N ALA A 39 9.19 -5.43 -4.75
CA ALA A 39 10.61 -5.17 -4.63
C ALA A 39 10.97 -4.49 -3.29
N MET A 40 10.18 -3.51 -2.85
CA MET A 40 10.35 -2.86 -1.55
C MET A 40 10.17 -3.85 -0.38
N GLU A 41 9.20 -4.77 -0.48
CA GLU A 41 9.04 -5.86 0.50
C GLU A 41 10.23 -6.83 0.48
N GLN A 42 10.78 -7.15 -0.68
CA GLN A 42 11.94 -8.04 -0.81
C GLN A 42 13.21 -7.46 -0.20
N THR A 43 13.37 -6.14 -0.21
CA THR A 43 14.52 -5.47 0.43
C THR A 43 14.35 -5.29 1.94
N GLY A 44 13.27 -5.82 2.53
CA GLY A 44 12.98 -5.68 3.96
C GLY A 44 12.26 -4.38 4.33
N GLY A 45 11.80 -3.62 3.33
CA GLY A 45 10.97 -2.45 3.55
C GLY A 45 9.57 -2.83 4.03
N GLU A 46 8.90 -1.88 4.69
CA GLU A 46 7.53 -2.04 5.13
C GLU A 46 6.62 -1.01 4.43
N PRO A 47 6.45 -1.11 3.10
CA PRO A 47 5.59 -0.19 2.37
C PRO A 47 4.14 -0.40 2.79
N ASP A 48 3.50 0.70 3.20
CA ASP A 48 2.09 0.71 3.59
C ASP A 48 1.35 1.83 2.85
N VAL A 49 0.04 1.67 2.72
CA VAL A 49 -0.83 2.68 2.10
C VAL A 49 -1.20 3.71 3.15
N VAL A 50 -0.71 4.93 3.00
CA VAL A 50 -0.97 6.01 3.97
C VAL A 50 -1.99 7.04 3.48
N GLY A 51 -2.34 6.99 2.19
CA GLY A 51 -3.18 8.01 1.58
C GLY A 51 -3.81 7.55 0.28
N TYR A 52 -5.01 8.05 0.02
CA TYR A 52 -5.69 7.92 -1.25
C TYR A 52 -6.16 9.31 -1.67
N GLU A 53 -5.72 9.77 -2.84
CA GLU A 53 -6.19 11.01 -3.45
C GLU A 53 -7.28 10.65 -4.48
N PRO A 54 -8.58 10.79 -4.12
CA PRO A 54 -9.68 10.41 -4.99
C PRO A 54 -9.74 11.23 -6.28
N THR A 55 -9.29 12.49 -6.25
CA THR A 55 -9.31 13.38 -7.43
C THR A 55 -8.35 12.90 -8.53
N LEU A 56 -7.17 12.43 -8.14
CA LEU A 56 -6.16 11.88 -9.05
C LEU A 56 -6.23 10.36 -9.15
N GLY A 57 -7.05 9.71 -8.32
CA GLY A 57 -7.10 8.26 -8.21
C GLY A 57 -5.79 7.62 -7.76
N THR A 58 -4.96 8.36 -7.04
CA THR A 58 -3.59 7.96 -6.72
C THR A 58 -3.49 7.45 -5.29
N LEU A 59 -2.85 6.29 -5.14
CA LEU A 59 -2.48 5.74 -3.84
C LEU A 59 -1.09 6.24 -3.46
N LEU A 60 -0.96 6.71 -2.23
CA LEU A 60 0.30 7.05 -1.60
C LEU A 60 0.82 5.85 -0.81
N PHE A 61 2.03 5.41 -1.15
CA PHE A 61 2.74 4.36 -0.44
C PHE A 61 3.93 4.97 0.27
N VAL A 62 4.11 4.64 1.54
CA VAL A 62 5.23 5.10 2.36
C VAL A 62 5.85 3.91 3.05
N ASP A 63 7.18 3.84 3.03
CA ASP A 63 7.92 2.88 3.83
C ASP A 63 7.86 3.30 5.30
N CYS A 64 7.19 2.48 6.12
CA CYS A 64 7.04 2.70 7.56
C CYS A 64 8.03 1.86 8.38
N SER A 65 9.17 1.48 7.79
CA SER A 65 10.25 0.82 8.53
C SER A 65 10.74 1.71 9.67
N LYS A 66 11.02 1.08 10.81
CA LYS A 66 11.67 1.77 11.93
C LYS A 66 13.08 2.15 11.49
N GLU A 67 13.38 3.44 11.53
CA GLU A 67 14.76 3.92 11.42
C GLU A 67 15.59 3.28 12.55
N THR A 68 16.64 2.56 12.17
CA THR A 68 17.61 1.92 13.07
C THR A 68 18.78 2.83 13.40
#